data_AF-A0A2W5TQP9-F1
#
_entry.id   AF-A0A2W5TQP9-F1
#
_cell.length_a   1.000
_cell.length_b   1.000
_cell.length_c   1.000
_cell.angle_alpha   90.00
_cell.angle_beta   90.00
_cell.angle_gamma   90.00
#
_symmetry.space_group_name_H-M   'P 1'
#
loop_
_entity.id
_entity.type
_entity.pdbx_description
1 polymer ?
#
loop_
_entity_poly.entity_id
_entity_poly.type
_entity_poly.pdbx_seq_one_letter_code
_entity_poly.pdbx_strand_id
1 'polypeptide(L)'
;MKRALALTTLFLAACPAPVEKPMGKGTPPQNFCPGGPTCPNGNDGNFAVGMAKVAISPRNFERPRADWLKNTGDDCPETAPIGKDGLKHCAELIANAWKDCGNDMLCPGDPGYVAPDADGSQGDRKKDEWFFDCGRDQKCPGDPGYTGPDADGTEGNGKFEGFWLAGFGNDMAMVDVHDDTWARAVVMSNGDVSIAIVSVDAVGLFNDDIVKMRTRVAKLTDTPPDFIMVSATHSHETADTMGQWGPRPNFVPDRGVDDVWFENVVIEGVAQAVLQAQLSAKPAKVSVAQGKLGARTREVVADHRDPQVMDDTVNVLKFTEKNSGEVIGTLVNWGSHPEALSDTNNHSSSDFPWAIREAMESGVYNKAGQLLTQGAGGMCLFLQGKVGGLLGPLRSTPITVDGQPAKARSYEKTKAIGDIVAQTALAALDTAQDIPEPLLAFGHQPFLFRVENESFQLVFVNFSILKRRLYEFDPMKIISEANYPKIRSEISKIQLGPVRFLGVPGEIFPELGIGYDPMLAYGVPQITADNPNPPDLSMAPPPPYLQEKMGGEFNMIVGLSGDEVGYLVPSYDFKLHPTKPYGEQAEGHHYEETNSLGPSTVPTLLDEAEKLLTWEPGL
;
A
#
# COMPACT_ATOMS: atom_id res chain seq x y z
N MET A 1 93.53 -12.32 5.28
CA MET A 1 92.40 -12.40 4.32
C MET A 1 91.79 -13.79 4.44
N LYS A 2 90.47 -14.03 4.39
CA LYS A 2 89.28 -13.18 4.45
C LYS A 2 88.09 -14.13 4.65
N ARG A 3 87.29 -13.83 5.68
CA ARG A 3 85.83 -13.95 5.83
C ARG A 3 85.16 -15.34 5.82
N ALA A 4 84.70 -15.72 7.02
CA ALA A 4 83.62 -16.65 7.27
C ALA A 4 82.30 -16.08 6.70
N LEU A 5 81.52 -16.92 6.02
CA LEU A 5 80.23 -16.59 5.43
C LEU A 5 79.13 -17.12 6.36
N ALA A 6 78.39 -16.20 6.99
CA ALA A 6 77.18 -16.51 7.73
C ALA A 6 76.04 -16.80 6.73
N LEU A 7 75.42 -17.97 6.83
CA LEU A 7 74.19 -18.30 6.10
C LEU A 7 73.02 -17.71 6.88
N THR A 8 72.43 -16.63 6.36
CA THR A 8 71.18 -16.07 6.87
C THR A 8 70.02 -16.80 6.19
N THR A 9 69.28 -17.61 6.93
CA THR A 9 68.04 -18.24 6.48
C THR A 9 66.93 -17.18 6.42
N LEU A 10 66.58 -16.75 5.21
CA LEU A 10 65.39 -15.93 4.97
C LEU A 10 64.15 -16.82 5.09
N PHE A 11 63.33 -16.62 6.14
CA PHE A 11 61.97 -17.14 6.17
C PHE A 11 61.13 -16.31 5.20
N LEU A 12 60.81 -16.89 4.04
CA LEU A 12 59.73 -16.42 3.18
C LEU A 12 58.41 -16.67 3.92
N ALA A 13 57.80 -15.61 4.46
CA ALA A 13 56.42 -15.66 4.91
C ALA A 13 55.54 -16.00 3.70
N ALA A 14 54.88 -17.16 3.76
CA ALA A 14 53.88 -17.54 2.77
C ALA A 14 52.77 -16.48 2.77
N CYS A 15 52.42 -15.95 1.58
CA CYS A 15 51.19 -15.19 1.44
C CYS A 15 50.03 -16.07 1.94
N PRO A 16 49.14 -15.55 2.80
CA PRO A 16 47.93 -16.30 3.15
C PRO A 16 47.19 -16.63 1.86
N ALA A 17 46.77 -17.88 1.71
CA ALA A 17 45.90 -18.30 0.61
C ALA A 17 44.66 -17.38 0.61
N PRO A 18 44.12 -17.00 -0.57
CA PRO A 18 42.82 -16.35 -0.62
C PRO A 18 41.84 -17.21 0.17
N VAL A 19 41.19 -16.63 1.18
CA VAL A 19 40.09 -17.30 1.87
C VAL A 19 39.03 -17.55 0.79
N GLU A 20 38.84 -18.82 0.40
CA GLU A 20 37.73 -19.20 -0.46
C GLU A 20 36.44 -18.81 0.27
N LYS A 21 35.75 -17.79 -0.25
CA LYS A 21 34.47 -17.37 0.28
C LYS A 21 33.46 -18.51 0.11
N PRO A 22 32.70 -18.89 1.14
CA PRO A 22 31.53 -19.73 1.01
C PRO A 22 30.69 -19.34 -0.21
N MET A 23 30.55 -20.25 -1.17
CA MET A 23 29.60 -20.08 -2.26
C MET A 23 28.19 -20.05 -1.67
N GLY A 24 27.39 -19.03 -2.01
CA GLY A 24 25.98 -18.97 -1.64
C GLY A 24 25.20 -20.21 -2.11
N LYS A 25 24.02 -20.43 -1.54
CA LYS A 25 23.14 -21.53 -1.95
C LYS A 25 22.16 -21.05 -3.01
N GLY A 26 21.79 -21.95 -3.93
CA GLY A 26 20.82 -21.65 -4.98
C GLY A 26 21.39 -20.83 -6.14
N THR A 27 20.51 -20.47 -7.09
CA THR A 27 20.86 -19.57 -8.19
C THR A 27 20.61 -18.13 -7.72
N PRO A 28 21.60 -17.22 -7.81
CA PRO A 28 21.38 -15.84 -7.41
C PRO A 28 20.30 -15.18 -8.28
N PRO A 29 19.45 -14.31 -7.71
CA PRO A 29 18.45 -13.57 -8.47
C PRO A 29 19.12 -12.46 -9.29
N GLN A 30 18.35 -11.73 -10.11
CA GLN A 30 18.93 -10.78 -11.07
C GLN A 30 19.73 -9.65 -10.42
N ASN A 31 19.24 -9.11 -9.30
CA ASN A 31 19.97 -8.13 -8.49
C ASN A 31 20.01 -8.61 -7.04
N PHE A 32 21.20 -8.71 -6.46
CA PHE A 32 21.38 -9.24 -5.11
C PHE A 32 22.64 -8.71 -4.45
N CYS A 33 22.62 -8.73 -3.12
CA CYS A 33 23.75 -8.37 -2.31
C CYS A 33 23.60 -8.93 -0.88
N PRO A 34 24.66 -9.39 -0.19
CA PRO A 34 26.05 -9.52 -0.62
C PRO A 34 26.28 -10.78 -1.48
N GLY A 35 27.52 -10.97 -1.93
CA GLY A 35 27.97 -12.16 -2.67
C GLY A 35 28.33 -11.91 -4.14
N GLY A 36 28.17 -10.67 -4.60
CA GLY A 36 28.67 -10.20 -5.90
C GLY A 36 30.08 -9.58 -5.81
N PRO A 37 30.77 -9.34 -6.94
CA PRO A 37 32.11 -8.74 -6.96
C PRO A 37 32.18 -7.32 -6.37
N THR A 38 31.08 -6.56 -6.45
CA THR A 38 30.98 -5.16 -6.01
C THR A 38 30.40 -5.00 -4.62
N CYS A 39 29.86 -6.06 -4.01
CA CYS A 39 29.34 -6.01 -2.65
C CYS A 39 29.68 -7.29 -1.87
N PRO A 40 30.97 -7.40 -1.49
CA PRO A 40 31.52 -8.62 -0.89
C PRO A 40 31.05 -8.91 0.53
N ASN A 41 30.56 -7.93 1.29
CA ASN A 41 30.23 -8.09 2.71
C ASN A 41 28.91 -7.38 3.10
N GLY A 42 27.97 -8.11 3.71
CA GLY A 42 26.73 -7.54 4.26
C GLY A 42 26.76 -7.31 5.77
N ASN A 43 27.92 -7.47 6.41
CA ASN A 43 28.10 -7.26 7.83
C ASN A 43 29.55 -6.90 8.20
N ASP A 44 29.80 -5.65 8.55
CA ASP A 44 31.10 -5.18 9.05
C ASP A 44 31.04 -4.70 10.51
N GLY A 45 29.92 -4.93 11.19
CA GLY A 45 29.66 -4.48 12.56
C GLY A 45 29.24 -3.02 12.69
N ASN A 46 29.09 -2.29 11.57
CA ASN A 46 28.72 -0.87 11.54
C ASN A 46 27.26 -0.66 11.12
N PHE A 47 26.34 -1.49 11.63
CA PHE A 47 24.91 -1.35 11.37
C PHE A 47 24.41 0.06 11.72
N ALA A 48 23.85 0.74 10.72
CA ALA A 48 23.30 2.08 10.85
C ALA A 48 21.89 2.14 10.27
N VAL A 49 21.06 2.97 10.88
CA VAL A 49 19.66 3.16 10.50
C VAL A 49 19.32 4.64 10.52
N GLY A 50 18.63 5.09 9.49
CA GLY A 50 18.00 6.39 9.45
C GLY A 50 16.56 6.28 8.97
N MET A 51 15.73 7.21 9.43
CA MET A 51 14.29 7.21 9.21
C MET A 51 13.82 8.62 8.91
N ALA A 52 12.87 8.75 7.97
CA ALA A 52 12.24 10.03 7.64
C ALA A 52 10.83 9.82 7.07
N LYS A 53 10.01 10.86 7.18
CA LYS A 53 8.67 10.93 6.60
C LYS A 53 8.49 12.25 5.86
N VAL A 54 7.85 12.19 4.70
CA VAL A 54 7.50 13.35 3.86
C VAL A 54 6.00 13.28 3.60
N ALA A 55 5.29 14.39 3.87
CA ALA A 55 3.87 14.48 3.57
C ALA A 55 3.68 14.54 2.05
N ILE A 56 2.71 13.78 1.54
CA ILE A 56 2.36 13.67 0.12
C ILE A 56 0.89 13.97 -0.16
N SER A 57 0.17 14.49 0.84
CA SER A 57 -1.24 14.89 0.73
C SER A 57 -1.46 15.81 -0.46
N PRO A 58 -2.55 15.64 -1.23
CA PRO A 58 -3.05 16.68 -2.11
C PRO A 58 -3.25 17.98 -1.32
N ARG A 59 -2.84 19.10 -1.92
CA ARG A 59 -3.03 20.44 -1.39
C ARG A 59 -3.51 21.33 -2.52
N ASN A 60 -4.22 22.39 -2.16
CA ASN A 60 -4.64 23.43 -3.10
C ASN A 60 -5.40 22.83 -4.30
N PHE A 61 -6.65 22.42 -4.07
CA PHE A 61 -7.47 21.74 -5.06
C PHE A 61 -8.93 22.12 -4.94
N GLU A 62 -9.67 22.04 -6.03
CA GLU A 62 -11.08 22.40 -6.04
C GLU A 62 -11.95 21.37 -5.33
N ARG A 63 -13.04 21.84 -4.72
CA ARG A 63 -13.91 21.00 -3.88
C ARG A 63 -15.29 20.87 -4.50
N PRO A 64 -15.94 19.70 -4.37
CA PRO A 64 -17.34 19.57 -4.74
C PRO A 64 -18.21 20.44 -3.83
N ARG A 65 -19.32 20.92 -4.37
CA ARG A 65 -20.40 21.51 -3.57
C ARG A 65 -21.12 20.37 -2.85
N ALA A 66 -21.35 20.56 -1.55
CA ALA A 66 -21.95 19.55 -0.68
C ALA A 66 -23.28 18.99 -1.24
N ASP A 67 -24.14 19.88 -1.74
CA ASP A 67 -25.47 19.54 -2.26
C ASP A 67 -25.45 18.50 -3.41
N TRP A 68 -24.31 18.34 -4.09
CA TRP A 68 -24.15 17.41 -5.20
C TRP A 68 -23.59 16.05 -4.79
N LEU A 69 -23.31 15.83 -3.51
CA LEU A 69 -22.93 14.52 -2.98
C LEU A 69 -24.20 13.74 -2.59
N LYS A 70 -24.20 12.45 -2.91
CA LYS A 70 -25.40 11.61 -3.00
C LYS A 70 -26.06 11.29 -1.66
N ASN A 71 -25.27 10.96 -0.64
CA ASN A 71 -25.81 10.54 0.65
C ASN A 71 -26.05 11.76 1.54
N THR A 72 -27.07 11.71 2.41
CA THR A 72 -27.42 12.85 3.27
C THR A 72 -27.72 12.44 4.72
N GLY A 73 -27.56 13.39 5.65
CA GLY A 73 -28.00 13.25 7.04
C GLY A 73 -27.15 12.29 7.87
N ASP A 74 -27.81 11.32 8.51
CA ASP A 74 -27.19 10.39 9.47
C ASP A 74 -26.30 9.33 8.79
N ASP A 75 -26.47 9.11 7.48
CA ASP A 75 -25.63 8.20 6.69
C ASP A 75 -24.22 8.76 6.45
N CYS A 76 -24.01 10.06 6.73
CA CYS A 76 -22.74 10.73 6.52
C CYS A 76 -21.90 10.91 7.80
N PRO A 77 -20.56 10.81 7.69
CA PRO A 77 -19.66 11.02 8.82
C PRO A 77 -19.80 12.44 9.37
N GLU A 78 -19.43 12.63 10.63
CA GLU A 78 -19.56 13.94 11.30
C GLU A 78 -18.73 15.05 10.65
N THR A 79 -17.68 14.69 9.91
CA THR A 79 -16.82 15.60 9.17
C THR A 79 -17.37 15.99 7.79
N ALA A 80 -18.47 15.39 7.35
CA ALA A 80 -19.04 15.66 6.03
C ALA A 80 -19.45 17.14 5.86
N PRO A 81 -19.28 17.72 4.65
CA PRO A 81 -19.70 19.09 4.39
C PRO A 81 -21.21 19.26 4.50
N ILE A 82 -21.66 20.47 4.83
CA ILE A 82 -23.08 20.81 5.03
C ILE A 82 -23.66 21.45 3.76
N GLY A 83 -24.79 20.92 3.29
CA GLY A 83 -25.56 21.46 2.17
C GLY A 83 -26.41 22.68 2.53
N LYS A 84 -27.06 23.28 1.54
CA LYS A 84 -27.99 24.41 1.69
C LYS A 84 -29.23 24.06 2.52
N ASP A 85 -29.57 22.78 2.59
CA ASP A 85 -30.67 22.25 3.40
C ASP A 85 -30.31 22.12 4.90
N GLY A 86 -29.05 22.36 5.27
CA GLY A 86 -28.54 22.24 6.63
C GLY A 86 -28.19 20.81 7.05
N LEU A 87 -28.21 19.85 6.12
CA LEU A 87 -27.82 18.46 6.37
C LEU A 87 -26.38 18.21 5.91
N LYS A 88 -25.77 17.13 6.43
CA LYS A 88 -24.48 16.62 5.95
C LYS A 88 -24.67 15.92 4.62
N HIS A 89 -23.71 16.07 3.70
CA HIS A 89 -23.69 15.38 2.41
C HIS A 89 -22.34 14.70 2.17
N CYS A 90 -22.34 13.50 1.58
CA CYS A 90 -21.13 12.69 1.41
C CYS A 90 -21.27 11.61 0.32
N ALA A 91 -20.20 10.81 0.16
CA ALA A 91 -20.04 9.74 -0.82
C ALA A 91 -19.88 10.26 -2.26
N GLU A 92 -20.38 9.52 -3.24
CA GLU A 92 -20.25 9.80 -4.67
C GLU A 92 -21.09 11.01 -5.10
N LEU A 93 -20.75 11.60 -6.25
CA LEU A 93 -21.59 12.61 -6.89
C LEU A 93 -22.95 12.04 -7.31
N ILE A 94 -24.00 12.85 -7.25
CA ILE A 94 -25.30 12.49 -7.82
C ILE A 94 -25.21 12.36 -9.35
N ALA A 95 -26.01 11.47 -9.94
CA ALA A 95 -26.00 11.22 -11.38
C ALA A 95 -26.28 12.48 -12.24
N ASN A 96 -26.98 13.47 -11.68
CA ASN A 96 -27.28 14.73 -12.35
C ASN A 96 -26.09 15.71 -12.40
N ALA A 97 -25.01 15.49 -11.63
CA ALA A 97 -23.80 16.33 -11.64
C ALA A 97 -23.17 16.48 -13.03
N TRP A 98 -23.40 15.49 -13.90
CA TRP A 98 -22.86 15.47 -15.26
C TRP A 98 -23.79 16.08 -16.32
N LYS A 99 -24.98 16.52 -15.91
CA LYS A 99 -26.00 17.14 -16.76
C LYS A 99 -26.07 18.64 -16.48
N ASP A 100 -26.66 19.34 -17.43
CA ASP A 100 -27.03 20.76 -17.33
C ASP A 100 -28.47 20.80 -16.80
N CYS A 101 -28.60 20.62 -15.47
CA CYS A 101 -29.90 20.51 -14.81
C CYS A 101 -30.38 21.82 -14.22
N GLY A 102 -29.51 22.80 -13.99
CA GLY A 102 -29.89 23.99 -13.23
C GLY A 102 -29.62 23.82 -11.72
N ASN A 103 -29.66 24.95 -11.02
CA ASN A 103 -29.26 25.08 -9.61
C ASN A 103 -30.15 24.26 -8.66
N ASP A 104 -31.36 23.88 -9.11
CA ASP A 104 -32.28 23.03 -8.38
C ASP A 104 -32.00 21.52 -8.55
N MET A 105 -31.06 21.17 -9.44
CA MET A 105 -30.63 19.80 -9.79
C MET A 105 -31.70 18.92 -10.43
N LEU A 106 -32.83 19.49 -10.88
CA LEU A 106 -33.93 18.77 -11.53
C LEU A 106 -33.83 18.87 -13.04
N CYS A 107 -33.42 17.77 -13.67
CA CYS A 107 -33.38 17.71 -15.12
C CYS A 107 -34.75 17.41 -15.74
N PRO A 108 -35.01 17.80 -17.01
CA PRO A 108 -36.24 17.45 -17.69
C PRO A 108 -36.47 15.93 -17.71
N GLY A 109 -37.61 15.50 -17.14
CA GLY A 109 -37.97 14.09 -17.00
C GLY A 109 -37.75 13.50 -15.61
N ASP A 110 -37.07 14.22 -14.72
CA ASP A 110 -36.91 13.81 -13.33
C ASP A 110 -38.23 13.96 -12.55
N PRO A 111 -38.50 13.10 -11.56
CA PRO A 111 -39.63 13.28 -10.65
C PRO A 111 -39.55 14.65 -9.95
N GLY A 112 -40.60 15.45 -10.07
CA GLY A 112 -40.65 16.79 -9.47
C GLY A 112 -40.25 17.92 -10.41
N TYR A 113 -39.72 17.62 -11.61
CA TYR A 113 -39.47 18.63 -12.63
C TYR A 113 -40.78 19.28 -13.10
N VAL A 114 -40.86 20.61 -13.01
CA VAL A 114 -42.06 21.38 -13.40
C VAL A 114 -41.84 22.30 -14.59
N ALA A 115 -40.68 22.96 -14.68
CA ALA A 115 -40.28 23.87 -15.75
C ALA A 115 -38.77 24.17 -15.63
N PRO A 116 -38.14 24.77 -16.66
CA PRO A 116 -36.75 25.22 -16.56
C PRO A 116 -36.52 26.31 -15.52
N ASP A 117 -35.29 26.36 -15.03
CA ASP A 117 -34.87 27.32 -14.02
C ASP A 117 -35.04 28.76 -14.50
N ALA A 118 -35.69 29.56 -13.67
CA ALA A 118 -36.00 30.95 -13.99
C ALA A 118 -34.74 31.83 -14.08
N ASP A 119 -33.64 31.40 -13.46
CA ASP A 119 -32.33 32.07 -13.54
C ASP A 119 -31.57 31.76 -14.84
N GLY A 120 -32.09 30.83 -15.66
CA GLY A 120 -31.50 30.43 -16.94
C GLY A 120 -30.27 29.54 -16.81
N SER A 121 -29.99 28.99 -15.62
CA SER A 121 -28.91 28.01 -15.40
C SER A 121 -29.17 26.71 -16.15
N GLN A 122 -30.42 26.29 -16.29
CA GLN A 122 -30.77 25.10 -17.06
C GLN A 122 -30.73 25.36 -18.59
N GLY A 123 -29.97 24.53 -19.30
CA GLY A 123 -29.86 24.53 -20.76
C GLY A 123 -28.83 25.53 -21.31
N ASP A 124 -27.99 26.11 -20.46
CA ASP A 124 -26.95 27.08 -20.83
C ASP A 124 -25.67 26.42 -21.39
N ARG A 125 -25.66 25.07 -21.45
CA ARG A 125 -24.55 24.18 -21.84
C ARG A 125 -23.39 24.15 -20.87
N LYS A 126 -23.53 24.79 -19.71
CA LYS A 126 -22.67 24.53 -18.57
C LYS A 126 -23.32 23.41 -17.78
N LYS A 127 -22.54 22.40 -17.43
CA LYS A 127 -22.93 21.48 -16.35
C LYS A 127 -22.79 22.37 -15.13
N ASP A 128 -23.87 22.82 -14.52
CA ASP A 128 -23.91 24.03 -13.70
C ASP A 128 -23.35 23.84 -12.27
N GLU A 129 -22.10 23.38 -12.32
CA GLU A 129 -20.99 23.59 -11.42
C GLU A 129 -21.19 22.91 -10.08
N TRP A 130 -21.24 21.58 -10.12
CA TRP A 130 -21.23 20.69 -8.95
C TRP A 130 -20.01 20.87 -8.02
N PHE A 131 -19.07 21.74 -8.38
CA PHE A 131 -17.88 22.11 -7.62
C PHE A 131 -17.72 23.62 -7.56
N PHE A 132 -16.81 24.06 -6.69
CA PHE A 132 -16.37 25.45 -6.61
C PHE A 132 -15.21 25.66 -7.59
N ASP A 133 -15.50 26.27 -8.74
CA ASP A 133 -14.52 26.67 -9.78
C ASP A 133 -13.74 27.91 -9.32
N CYS A 134 -13.00 27.73 -8.23
CA CYS A 134 -12.30 28.77 -7.50
C CYS A 134 -10.79 28.59 -7.56
N GLY A 135 -10.34 27.74 -8.50
CA GLY A 135 -8.95 27.41 -8.65
C GLY A 135 -8.37 26.61 -7.48
N ARG A 136 -7.08 26.35 -7.60
CA ARG A 136 -6.31 25.55 -6.64
C ARG A 136 -6.15 26.28 -5.32
N ASP A 137 -6.16 27.60 -5.25
CA ASP A 137 -6.04 28.31 -3.96
C ASP A 137 -7.31 28.24 -3.06
N GLN A 138 -8.40 27.67 -3.60
CA GLN A 138 -9.70 27.49 -2.96
C GLN A 138 -10.41 28.79 -2.56
N LYS A 139 -10.04 29.94 -3.13
CA LYS A 139 -10.68 31.23 -2.84
C LYS A 139 -11.49 31.70 -4.04
N CYS A 140 -12.79 31.79 -3.83
CA CYS A 140 -13.70 32.30 -4.82
C CYS A 140 -13.77 33.83 -4.79
N PRO A 141 -14.19 34.49 -5.88
CA PRO A 141 -14.56 35.90 -5.86
C PRO A 141 -15.56 36.21 -4.74
N GLY A 142 -15.13 37.02 -3.76
CA GLY A 142 -15.94 37.39 -2.59
C GLY A 142 -15.48 36.76 -1.28
N ASP A 143 -14.60 35.75 -1.32
CA ASP A 143 -14.05 35.13 -0.13
C ASP A 143 -13.05 36.04 0.60
N PRO A 144 -12.97 35.97 1.94
CA PRO A 144 -11.95 36.68 2.70
C PRO A 144 -10.53 36.33 2.21
N GLY A 145 -9.79 37.34 1.77
CA GLY A 145 -8.41 37.16 1.29
C GLY A 145 -8.28 36.72 -0.17
N TYR A 146 -9.37 36.78 -0.95
CA TYR A 146 -9.32 36.71 -2.40
C TYR A 146 -8.59 37.93 -2.97
N THR A 147 -7.53 37.71 -3.74
CA THR A 147 -6.71 38.79 -4.33
C THR A 147 -6.86 38.94 -5.85
N GLY A 148 -7.63 38.05 -6.48
CA GLY A 148 -7.80 37.94 -7.92
C GLY A 148 -7.61 36.48 -8.38
N PRO A 149 -7.88 36.19 -9.67
CA PRO A 149 -7.86 34.83 -10.17
C PRO A 149 -6.52 34.13 -10.06
N ASP A 150 -6.56 32.80 -9.90
CA ASP A 150 -5.38 31.97 -9.90
C ASP A 150 -4.50 32.18 -11.15
N ALA A 151 -3.20 32.37 -10.91
CA ALA A 151 -2.24 32.73 -11.97
C ALA A 151 -1.98 31.60 -12.97
N ASP A 152 -2.32 30.35 -12.63
CA ASP A 152 -2.23 29.19 -13.51
C ASP A 152 -3.47 29.01 -14.40
N GLY A 153 -4.50 29.85 -14.21
CA GLY A 153 -5.73 29.87 -15.02
C GLY A 153 -6.69 28.73 -14.70
N THR A 154 -6.59 28.12 -13.52
CA THR A 154 -7.58 27.12 -13.08
C THR A 154 -8.92 27.76 -12.72
N GLU A 155 -8.92 28.98 -12.18
CA GLU A 155 -10.16 29.63 -11.76
C GLU A 155 -11.06 30.10 -12.94
N GLY A 156 -12.33 29.72 -12.87
CA GLY A 156 -13.39 30.11 -13.81
C GLY A 156 -13.32 29.39 -15.16
N ASN A 157 -12.64 28.24 -15.23
CA ASN A 157 -12.38 27.53 -16.48
C ASN A 157 -13.42 26.44 -16.81
N GLY A 158 -14.34 26.13 -15.87
CA GLY A 158 -15.39 25.13 -15.98
C GLY A 158 -14.90 23.67 -15.91
N LYS A 159 -13.69 23.41 -15.41
CA LYS A 159 -13.10 22.08 -15.23
C LYS A 159 -12.75 21.87 -13.76
N PHE A 160 -13.04 20.68 -13.28
CA PHE A 160 -12.75 20.35 -11.90
C PHE A 160 -11.26 20.04 -11.73
N GLU A 161 -10.53 20.93 -11.05
CA GLU A 161 -9.15 20.72 -10.61
C GLU A 161 -9.07 20.15 -9.18
N GLY A 162 -9.86 19.10 -8.94
CA GLY A 162 -9.87 18.36 -7.68
C GLY A 162 -9.30 16.95 -7.78
N PHE A 163 -9.47 16.19 -6.69
CA PHE A 163 -8.97 14.81 -6.55
C PHE A 163 -10.11 13.83 -6.30
N TRP A 164 -9.87 12.56 -6.59
CA TRP A 164 -10.82 11.48 -6.41
C TRP A 164 -10.26 10.46 -5.42
N LEU A 165 -11.06 10.04 -4.44
CA LEU A 165 -10.69 8.96 -3.52
C LEU A 165 -10.73 7.62 -4.26
N ALA A 166 -9.72 6.79 -4.01
CA ALA A 166 -9.56 5.50 -4.66
C ALA A 166 -9.89 4.32 -3.76
N GLY A 167 -10.56 3.31 -4.31
CA GLY A 167 -10.89 2.07 -3.63
C GLY A 167 -12.35 1.68 -3.81
N PHE A 168 -13.27 2.46 -3.22
CA PHE A 168 -14.69 2.12 -3.14
C PHE A 168 -15.52 2.39 -4.40
N GLY A 169 -15.07 3.25 -5.32
CA GLY A 169 -15.85 3.55 -6.52
C GLY A 169 -15.42 4.81 -7.27
N ASN A 170 -16.01 5.03 -8.44
CA ASN A 170 -15.86 6.26 -9.21
C ASN A 170 -16.69 7.40 -8.57
N ASP A 171 -16.50 8.63 -9.06
CA ASP A 171 -17.27 9.81 -8.64
C ASP A 171 -17.14 10.19 -7.15
N MET A 172 -16.18 9.61 -6.42
CA MET A 172 -15.87 9.93 -5.02
C MET A 172 -14.96 11.16 -4.92
N ALA A 173 -15.51 12.35 -5.17
CA ALA A 173 -14.73 13.60 -5.13
C ALA A 173 -14.23 13.91 -3.71
N MET A 174 -12.96 14.32 -3.61
CA MET A 174 -12.33 14.73 -2.35
C MET A 174 -12.82 16.12 -1.94
N VAL A 175 -13.17 16.26 -0.67
CA VAL A 175 -13.60 17.52 -0.05
C VAL A 175 -12.47 18.18 0.73
N ASP A 176 -11.65 17.41 1.43
CA ASP A 176 -10.54 17.93 2.23
C ASP A 176 -9.52 16.83 2.57
N VAL A 177 -8.51 17.14 3.38
CA VAL A 177 -7.54 16.21 3.96
C VAL A 177 -7.73 16.17 5.47
N HIS A 178 -8.05 14.99 6.03
CA HIS A 178 -8.19 14.82 7.47
C HIS A 178 -6.84 14.71 8.18
N ASP A 179 -6.03 13.74 7.76
CA ASP A 179 -4.65 13.56 8.20
C ASP A 179 -3.75 13.47 6.99
N ASP A 180 -2.49 13.87 7.18
CA ASP A 180 -1.54 13.80 6.09
C ASP A 180 -1.34 12.37 5.62
N THR A 181 -1.30 12.19 4.30
CA THR A 181 -0.76 10.99 3.68
C THR A 181 0.75 11.13 3.58
N TRP A 182 1.49 10.04 3.74
CA TRP A 182 2.94 10.06 3.90
C TRP A 182 3.65 9.11 2.93
N ALA A 183 4.83 9.52 2.48
CA ALA A 183 5.92 8.61 2.16
C ALA A 183 6.82 8.49 3.41
N ARG A 184 6.92 7.29 3.97
CA ARG A 184 7.76 6.99 5.15
C ARG A 184 8.85 6.00 4.77
N ALA A 185 10.11 6.34 5.03
CA ALA A 185 11.25 5.53 4.66
C ALA A 185 12.11 5.17 5.87
N VAL A 186 12.59 3.92 5.89
CA VAL A 186 13.73 3.48 6.69
C VAL A 186 14.86 3.10 5.76
N VAL A 187 16.06 3.63 6.01
CA VAL A 187 17.30 3.27 5.31
C VAL A 187 18.19 2.55 6.31
N MET A 188 18.62 1.35 5.94
CA MET A 188 19.51 0.51 6.72
C MET A 188 20.80 0.27 5.94
N SER A 189 21.94 0.29 6.63
CA SER A 189 23.23 -0.05 6.02
C SER A 189 24.08 -0.92 6.95
N ASN A 190 24.79 -1.89 6.38
CA ASN A 190 25.81 -2.68 7.08
C ASN A 190 26.81 -3.24 6.05
N GLY A 191 28.10 -3.09 6.28
CA GLY A 191 29.12 -3.41 5.28
C GLY A 191 28.91 -2.65 3.97
N ASP A 192 28.91 -3.39 2.86
CA ASP A 192 28.73 -2.86 1.50
C ASP A 192 27.26 -2.83 1.06
N VAL A 193 26.31 -3.08 1.97
CA VAL A 193 24.88 -3.18 1.67
C VAL A 193 24.15 -1.98 2.26
N SER A 194 23.38 -1.28 1.44
CA SER A 194 22.41 -0.27 1.85
C SER A 194 21.03 -0.56 1.23
N ILE A 195 20.00 -0.61 2.07
CA ILE A 195 18.62 -0.92 1.65
C ILE A 195 17.69 0.14 2.20
N ALA A 196 16.76 0.61 1.35
CA ALA A 196 15.61 1.39 1.78
C ALA A 196 14.32 0.56 1.73
N ILE A 197 13.48 0.70 2.74
CA ILE A 197 12.09 0.25 2.72
C ILE A 197 11.20 1.48 2.86
N VAL A 198 10.27 1.66 1.93
CA VAL A 198 9.37 2.80 1.85
C VAL A 198 7.92 2.32 1.90
N SER A 199 7.15 2.91 2.81
CA SER A 199 5.70 2.77 2.87
C SER A 199 5.07 4.07 2.36
N VAL A 200 4.13 3.95 1.43
CA VAL A 200 3.45 5.07 0.78
C VAL A 200 1.96 4.96 1.06
N ASP A 201 1.37 6.00 1.65
CA ASP A 201 -0.07 6.09 1.82
C ASP A 201 -0.74 6.29 0.45
N ALA A 202 -1.16 5.18 -0.14
CA ALA A 202 -1.79 5.05 -1.45
C ALA A 202 -2.61 3.75 -1.50
N VAL A 203 -3.60 3.69 -2.37
CA VAL A 203 -4.32 2.45 -2.70
C VAL A 203 -3.38 1.42 -3.36
N GLY A 204 -2.45 1.85 -4.21
CA GLY A 204 -1.56 0.97 -4.95
C GLY A 204 -0.61 1.77 -5.83
N LEU A 205 0.49 1.15 -6.25
CA LEU A 205 1.50 1.79 -7.09
C LEU A 205 1.97 0.83 -8.18
N PHE A 206 1.94 1.26 -9.44
CA PHE A 206 2.44 0.44 -10.53
C PHE A 206 3.96 0.33 -10.53
N ASN A 207 4.48 -0.81 -11.02
CA ASN A 207 5.92 -1.04 -11.16
C ASN A 207 6.61 0.06 -11.97
N ASP A 208 5.98 0.56 -13.04
CA ASP A 208 6.50 1.66 -13.85
C ASP A 208 6.73 2.93 -13.01
N ASP A 209 5.85 3.23 -12.05
CA ASP A 209 5.95 4.40 -11.18
C ASP A 209 6.99 4.18 -10.08
N ILE A 210 7.07 2.98 -9.50
CA ILE A 210 8.13 2.61 -8.55
C ILE A 210 9.52 2.70 -9.20
N VAL A 211 9.64 2.32 -10.49
CA VAL A 211 10.89 2.50 -11.25
C VAL A 211 11.22 3.99 -11.42
N LYS A 212 10.24 4.87 -11.63
CA LYS A 212 10.47 6.33 -11.65
C LYS A 212 10.91 6.84 -10.29
N MET A 213 10.30 6.38 -9.20
CA MET A 213 10.70 6.74 -7.82
C MET A 213 12.16 6.37 -7.54
N ARG A 214 12.56 5.14 -7.87
CA ARG A 214 13.95 4.68 -7.74
C ARG A 214 14.91 5.52 -8.60
N THR A 215 14.50 5.81 -9.84
CA THR A 215 15.27 6.69 -10.75
C THR A 215 15.42 8.09 -10.17
N ARG A 216 14.38 8.61 -9.50
CA ARG A 216 14.42 9.93 -8.87
C ARG A 216 15.38 9.97 -7.68
N VAL A 217 15.39 8.93 -6.84
CA VAL A 217 16.37 8.79 -5.74
C VAL A 217 17.80 8.81 -6.28
N ALA A 218 18.09 8.03 -7.33
CA ALA A 218 19.42 7.98 -7.95
C ALA A 218 19.88 9.31 -8.56
N LYS A 219 18.96 10.26 -8.81
CA LYS A 219 19.29 11.62 -9.25
C LYS A 219 19.52 12.61 -8.10
N LEU A 220 19.11 12.26 -6.88
CA LEU A 220 19.21 13.13 -5.70
C LEU A 220 20.50 12.90 -4.89
N THR A 221 21.15 11.75 -5.07
CA THR A 221 22.35 11.37 -4.33
C THR A 221 23.30 10.56 -5.21
N ASP A 222 24.60 10.75 -5.02
CA ASP A 222 25.65 9.97 -5.69
C ASP A 222 25.78 8.54 -5.13
N THR A 223 25.20 8.29 -3.96
CA THR A 223 25.24 7.00 -3.26
C THR A 223 23.83 6.50 -2.94
N PRO A 224 22.97 6.23 -3.94
CA PRO A 224 21.63 5.70 -3.67
C PRO A 224 21.72 4.32 -2.97
N PRO A 225 20.73 3.93 -2.15
CA PRO A 225 20.65 2.57 -1.63
C PRO A 225 20.69 1.52 -2.76
N ASP A 226 21.35 0.39 -2.53
CA ASP A 226 21.51 -0.69 -3.50
C ASP A 226 20.16 -1.32 -3.91
N PHE A 227 19.20 -1.30 -2.97
CA PHE A 227 17.83 -1.70 -3.22
C PHE A 227 16.84 -0.81 -2.45
N ILE A 228 15.71 -0.50 -3.10
CA ILE A 228 14.63 0.30 -2.52
C ILE A 228 13.34 -0.48 -2.70
N MET A 229 12.87 -1.11 -1.62
CA MET A 229 11.53 -1.71 -1.57
C MET A 229 10.51 -0.60 -1.36
N VAL A 230 9.51 -0.50 -2.23
CA VAL A 230 8.40 0.45 -2.10
C VAL A 230 7.12 -0.35 -1.97
N SER A 231 6.29 0.00 -0.99
CA SER A 231 5.01 -0.65 -0.69
C SER A 231 3.93 0.40 -0.52
N ALA A 232 2.73 0.15 -1.04
CA ALA A 232 1.55 0.93 -0.69
C ALA A 232 0.96 0.44 0.64
N THR A 233 0.33 1.31 1.42
CA THR A 233 -0.47 0.91 2.60
C THR A 233 -1.80 0.31 2.24
N HIS A 234 -2.23 0.44 0.98
CA HIS A 234 -3.57 0.10 0.49
C HIS A 234 -4.68 0.98 1.06
N SER A 235 -4.43 2.23 1.44
CA SER A 235 -5.52 3.06 1.98
C SER A 235 -6.54 3.41 0.89
N HIS A 236 -7.80 3.01 1.12
CA HIS A 236 -8.95 3.34 0.26
C HIS A 236 -9.46 4.77 0.46
N GLU A 237 -8.75 5.55 1.28
CA GLU A 237 -9.09 6.92 1.64
C GLU A 237 -8.03 7.90 1.13
N THR A 238 -7.28 7.51 0.10
CA THR A 238 -6.23 8.33 -0.54
C THR A 238 -6.63 8.74 -1.94
N ALA A 239 -6.02 9.81 -2.45
CA ALA A 239 -6.19 10.21 -3.84
C ALA A 239 -5.80 9.07 -4.80
N ASP A 240 -6.52 8.95 -5.91
CA ASP A 240 -6.24 7.95 -6.93
C ASP A 240 -4.80 8.09 -7.46
N THR A 241 -4.08 6.98 -7.36
CA THR A 241 -2.68 6.81 -7.78
C THR A 241 -2.53 5.84 -8.95
N MET A 242 -3.60 5.13 -9.32
CA MET A 242 -3.59 4.10 -10.36
C MET A 242 -4.37 4.52 -11.61
N GLY A 243 -5.48 5.24 -11.42
CA GLY A 243 -6.31 5.81 -12.46
C GLY A 243 -7.72 5.23 -12.54
N GLN A 244 -8.04 4.20 -11.75
CA GLN A 244 -9.29 3.43 -11.83
C GLN A 244 -10.50 4.19 -11.28
N TRP A 245 -10.30 5.16 -10.39
CA TRP A 245 -11.37 5.76 -9.58
C TRP A 245 -11.61 7.24 -9.92
N GLY A 246 -11.67 7.57 -11.21
CA GLY A 246 -11.98 8.93 -11.67
C GLY A 246 -13.48 9.22 -11.82
N PRO A 247 -13.83 10.33 -12.49
CA PRO A 247 -15.21 10.69 -12.76
C PRO A 247 -15.83 9.78 -13.81
N ARG A 248 -17.15 9.57 -13.74
CA ARG A 248 -17.89 8.71 -14.66
C ARG A 248 -19.07 9.44 -15.32
N PRO A 249 -18.80 10.44 -16.19
CA PRO A 249 -19.85 11.09 -16.96
C PRO A 249 -20.48 10.18 -18.03
N ASN A 250 -19.82 9.06 -18.37
CA ASN A 250 -20.21 8.11 -19.42
C ASN A 250 -20.05 6.65 -18.95
N PHE A 251 -20.35 5.68 -19.82
CA PHE A 251 -20.23 4.25 -19.47
C PHE A 251 -18.83 3.85 -18.99
N VAL A 252 -17.79 4.37 -19.64
CA VAL A 252 -16.38 4.19 -19.26
C VAL A 252 -15.95 5.41 -18.42
N PRO A 253 -15.38 5.20 -17.21
CA PRO A 253 -14.89 6.30 -16.39
C PRO A 253 -13.64 6.93 -17.00
N ASP A 254 -13.41 8.20 -16.67
CA ASP A 254 -12.15 8.89 -16.94
C ASP A 254 -11.11 8.51 -15.89
N ARG A 255 -9.83 8.77 -16.19
CA ARG A 255 -8.71 8.52 -15.26
C ARG A 255 -8.80 9.46 -14.05
N GLY A 256 -8.69 8.91 -12.83
CA GLY A 256 -8.79 9.68 -11.58
C GLY A 256 -7.49 10.35 -11.09
N VAL A 257 -6.34 10.02 -11.68
CA VAL A 257 -5.03 10.52 -11.23
C VAL A 257 -4.76 11.93 -11.78
N ASP A 258 -4.45 12.88 -10.89
CA ASP A 258 -3.75 14.12 -11.27
C ASP A 258 -2.26 13.81 -11.46
N ASP A 259 -1.82 13.78 -12.73
CA ASP A 259 -0.45 13.42 -13.10
C ASP A 259 0.60 14.44 -12.56
N VAL A 260 0.22 15.70 -12.35
CA VAL A 260 1.13 16.76 -11.88
C VAL A 260 1.44 16.57 -10.40
N TRP A 261 0.43 16.33 -9.58
CA TRP A 261 0.56 15.98 -8.17
C TRP A 261 1.31 14.66 -8.02
N PHE A 262 0.96 13.63 -8.80
CA PHE A 262 1.63 12.34 -8.69
C PHE A 262 3.14 12.44 -8.94
N GLU A 263 3.57 13.15 -9.99
CA GLU A 263 5.00 13.33 -10.28
C GLU A 263 5.68 14.26 -9.27
N ASN A 264 5.10 15.44 -9.00
CA ASN A 264 5.78 16.50 -8.22
C ASN A 264 5.67 16.32 -6.71
N VAL A 265 4.71 15.54 -6.22
CA VAL A 265 4.45 15.34 -4.79
C VAL A 265 4.70 13.90 -4.38
N VAL A 266 4.12 12.92 -5.07
CA VAL A 266 4.26 11.50 -4.66
C VAL A 266 5.64 10.95 -5.02
N ILE A 267 6.05 11.03 -6.30
CA ILE A 267 7.36 10.53 -6.74
C ILE A 267 8.50 11.31 -6.07
N GLU A 268 8.40 12.64 -6.04
CA GLU A 268 9.37 13.48 -5.33
C GLU A 268 9.38 13.18 -3.83
N GLY A 269 8.22 13.06 -3.19
CA GLY A 269 8.09 12.80 -1.76
C GLY A 269 8.71 11.49 -1.34
N VAL A 270 8.52 10.42 -2.11
CA VAL A 270 9.21 9.13 -1.92
C VAL A 270 10.72 9.31 -2.03
N ALA A 271 11.20 10.01 -3.05
CA ALA A 271 12.62 10.19 -3.25
C ALA A 271 13.28 11.02 -2.13
N GLN A 272 12.58 12.06 -1.66
CA GLN A 272 13.01 12.89 -0.54
C GLN A 272 12.97 12.13 0.79
N ALA A 273 11.96 11.28 1.02
CA ALA A 273 11.90 10.45 2.23
C ALA A 273 13.11 9.51 2.31
N VAL A 274 13.47 8.86 1.20
CA VAL A 274 14.67 8.00 1.13
C VAL A 274 15.94 8.82 1.37
N LEU A 275 16.10 9.96 0.70
CA LEU A 275 17.28 10.82 0.88
C LEU A 275 17.43 11.30 2.33
N GLN A 276 16.35 11.80 2.92
CA GLN A 276 16.35 12.31 4.30
C GLN A 276 16.61 11.19 5.32
N ALA A 277 16.05 10.00 5.09
CA ALA A 277 16.33 8.83 5.91
C ALA A 277 17.80 8.41 5.79
N GLN A 278 18.37 8.43 4.59
CA GLN A 278 19.79 8.15 4.38
C GLN A 278 20.69 9.16 5.11
N LEU A 279 20.39 10.46 4.99
CA LEU A 279 21.15 11.53 5.63
C LEU A 279 21.00 11.55 7.16
N SER A 280 19.90 11.00 7.69
CA SER A 280 19.66 10.89 9.13
C SER A 280 20.23 9.62 9.75
N ALA A 281 20.88 8.76 8.96
CA ALA A 281 21.38 7.46 9.42
C ALA A 281 22.43 7.60 10.53
N LYS A 282 22.24 6.81 11.60
CA LYS A 282 23.11 6.76 12.77
C LYS A 282 23.44 5.31 13.13
N PRO A 283 24.59 5.04 13.77
CA PRO A 283 24.87 3.72 14.32
C PRO A 283 23.73 3.24 15.22
N ALA A 284 23.23 2.03 14.98
CA ALA A 284 21.99 1.56 15.59
C ALA A 284 22.10 0.14 16.16
N LYS A 285 21.15 -0.18 17.03
CA LYS A 285 20.78 -1.54 17.41
C LYS A 285 19.36 -1.79 16.91
N VAL A 286 19.06 -3.05 16.59
CA VAL A 286 17.72 -3.49 16.20
C VAL A 286 17.28 -4.64 17.10
N SER A 287 16.04 -4.60 17.52
CA SER A 287 15.35 -5.73 18.14
C SER A 287 14.06 -6.04 17.38
N VAL A 288 13.62 -7.30 17.46
CA VAL A 288 12.43 -7.82 16.79
C VAL A 288 11.52 -8.49 17.81
N ALA A 289 10.21 -8.30 17.65
CA ALA A 289 9.19 -9.04 18.38
C ALA A 289 8.00 -9.37 17.49
N GLN A 290 7.20 -10.33 17.94
CA GLN A 290 5.95 -10.72 17.30
C GLN A 290 4.85 -10.83 18.35
N GLY A 291 3.78 -10.06 18.15
CA GLY A 291 2.56 -10.12 18.94
C GLY A 291 1.47 -10.92 18.23
N LYS A 292 0.51 -11.39 19.01
CA LYS A 292 -0.67 -12.11 18.52
C LYS A 292 -1.93 -11.37 18.95
N LEU A 293 -2.81 -11.05 18.00
CA LEU A 293 -4.13 -10.49 18.30
C LEU A 293 -5.04 -11.54 18.97
N GLY A 294 -4.87 -12.82 18.62
CA GLY A 294 -5.65 -13.92 19.17
C GLY A 294 -7.15 -13.73 18.93
N ALA A 295 -7.98 -13.88 19.96
CA ALA A 295 -9.43 -13.70 19.83
C ALA A 295 -9.84 -12.30 19.35
N ARG A 296 -8.99 -11.28 19.55
CA ARG A 296 -9.24 -9.91 19.10
C ARG A 296 -9.12 -9.74 17.58
N THR A 297 -8.63 -10.73 16.84
CA THR A 297 -8.52 -10.67 15.38
C THR A 297 -9.86 -10.31 14.73
N ARG A 298 -10.98 -10.85 15.25
CA ARG A 298 -12.34 -10.54 14.75
C ARG A 298 -12.81 -9.11 15.02
N GLU A 299 -12.15 -8.39 15.93
CA GLU A 299 -12.42 -6.96 16.18
C GLU A 299 -11.86 -6.07 15.07
N VAL A 300 -10.84 -6.52 14.33
CA VAL A 300 -10.05 -5.68 13.43
C VAL A 300 -9.88 -6.25 12.01
N VAL A 301 -10.20 -7.53 11.81
CA VAL A 301 -10.23 -8.19 10.50
C VAL A 301 -11.51 -9.00 10.38
N ALA A 302 -12.13 -8.92 9.22
CA ALA A 302 -13.12 -9.85 8.73
C ALA A 302 -12.69 -10.30 7.33
N ASP A 303 -12.75 -11.60 7.10
CA ASP A 303 -12.55 -12.19 5.79
C ASP A 303 -13.91 -12.30 5.09
N HIS A 304 -14.01 -11.82 3.85
CA HIS A 304 -15.26 -11.87 3.09
C HIS A 304 -15.37 -13.12 2.21
N ARG A 305 -14.31 -13.92 2.14
CA ARG A 305 -14.18 -15.03 1.21
C ARG A 305 -13.94 -16.35 1.94
N ASP A 306 -14.36 -17.44 1.31
CA ASP A 306 -13.98 -18.77 1.78
C ASP A 306 -12.68 -19.20 1.07
N PRO A 307 -11.75 -19.89 1.76
CA PRO A 307 -11.84 -20.27 3.15
C PRO A 307 -11.54 -19.09 4.08
N GLN A 308 -12.22 -19.00 5.22
CA GLN A 308 -11.96 -17.97 6.22
C GLN A 308 -10.56 -18.17 6.84
N VAL A 309 -9.62 -17.28 6.53
CA VAL A 309 -8.24 -17.33 7.03
C VAL A 309 -7.77 -15.93 7.40
N MET A 310 -7.66 -15.66 8.69
CA MET A 310 -7.19 -14.36 9.21
C MET A 310 -5.82 -14.53 9.86
N ASP A 311 -4.85 -13.68 9.51
CA ASP A 311 -3.55 -13.67 10.17
C ASP A 311 -3.58 -12.73 11.39
N ASP A 312 -3.40 -13.28 12.58
CA ASP A 312 -3.36 -12.52 13.83
C ASP A 312 -1.99 -11.98 14.21
N THR A 313 -1.00 -12.17 13.35
CA THR A 313 0.40 -11.85 13.62
C THR A 313 0.67 -10.36 13.42
N VAL A 314 1.14 -9.68 14.48
CA VAL A 314 1.66 -8.31 14.40
C VAL A 314 3.17 -8.37 14.62
N ASN A 315 3.94 -8.11 13.56
CA ASN A 315 5.40 -8.07 13.65
C ASN A 315 5.87 -6.64 13.96
N VAL A 316 6.90 -6.50 14.80
CA VAL A 316 7.49 -5.21 15.11
C VAL A 316 9.01 -5.29 15.16
N LEU A 317 9.67 -4.34 14.49
CA LEU A 317 11.08 -4.02 14.70
C LEU A 317 11.20 -2.71 15.47
N LYS A 318 12.17 -2.63 16.37
CA LYS A 318 12.54 -1.40 17.07
C LYS A 318 14.01 -1.08 16.81
N PHE A 319 14.25 0.15 16.37
CA PHE A 319 15.59 0.68 16.13
C PHE A 319 15.95 1.68 17.22
N THR A 320 17.13 1.52 17.82
CA THR A 320 17.66 2.43 18.85
C THR A 320 19.05 2.90 18.46
N GLU A 321 19.39 4.14 18.76
CA GLU A 321 20.76 4.64 18.55
C GLU A 321 21.72 3.89 19.49
N LYS A 322 22.87 3.45 18.94
CA LYS A 322 23.76 2.47 19.58
C LYS A 322 24.31 2.94 20.94
N ASN A 323 24.53 4.23 21.12
CA ASN A 323 25.21 4.85 22.26
C ASN A 323 24.26 5.47 23.28
N SER A 324 23.28 6.27 22.84
CA SER A 324 22.30 6.94 23.69
C SER A 324 21.17 6.01 24.13
N GLY A 325 20.87 4.98 23.33
CA GLY A 325 19.70 4.12 23.53
C GLY A 325 18.38 4.80 23.17
N GLU A 326 18.40 6.02 22.63
CA GLU A 326 17.21 6.72 22.15
C GLU A 326 16.57 5.95 21.00
N VAL A 327 15.24 5.94 20.97
CA VAL A 327 14.48 5.26 19.91
C VAL A 327 14.57 6.10 18.63
N ILE A 328 15.11 5.48 17.57
CA ILE A 328 15.11 6.05 16.22
C ILE A 328 13.70 5.90 15.63
N GLY A 329 13.12 4.71 15.77
CA GLY A 329 11.77 4.42 15.32
C GLY A 329 11.42 2.94 15.38
N THR A 330 10.24 2.64 14.88
CA THR A 330 9.68 1.29 14.79
C THR A 330 9.19 0.99 13.37
N LEU A 331 9.18 -0.29 13.01
CA LEU A 331 8.54 -0.80 11.82
C LEU A 331 7.52 -1.85 12.24
N VAL A 332 6.26 -1.68 11.84
CA VAL A 332 5.15 -2.59 12.15
C VAL A 332 4.63 -3.22 10.86
N ASN A 333 4.46 -4.54 10.84
CA ASN A 333 3.85 -5.26 9.71
C ASN A 333 2.63 -6.05 10.20
N TRP A 334 1.49 -5.80 9.56
CA TRP A 334 0.20 -6.46 9.82
C TRP A 334 -0.72 -6.33 8.60
N GLY A 335 -1.62 -7.29 8.40
CA GLY A 335 -2.51 -7.37 7.24
C GLY A 335 -3.98 -7.12 7.59
N SER A 336 -4.55 -6.07 7.00
CA SER A 336 -5.98 -5.75 6.92
C SER A 336 -6.17 -4.60 5.93
N HIS A 337 -7.20 -4.61 5.09
CA HIS A 337 -7.51 -3.50 4.18
C HIS A 337 -7.79 -2.21 4.98
N PRO A 338 -7.07 -1.09 4.77
CA PRO A 338 -7.43 0.20 5.34
C PRO A 338 -8.70 0.79 4.72
N GLU A 339 -9.83 0.30 5.24
CA GLU A 339 -11.20 0.53 4.78
C GLU A 339 -12.15 0.88 5.95
N ALA A 340 -11.62 1.33 7.10
CA ALA A 340 -12.46 1.53 8.28
C ALA A 340 -13.45 2.69 8.14
N LEU A 341 -13.15 3.67 7.27
CA LEU A 341 -14.01 4.80 6.93
C LEU A 341 -15.09 4.50 5.87
N SER A 342 -14.89 3.49 5.02
CA SER A 342 -15.85 3.04 4.01
C SER A 342 -16.18 4.09 2.93
N ASP A 343 -17.01 3.68 1.98
CA ASP A 343 -17.68 4.44 0.91
C ASP A 343 -18.47 5.73 1.27
N THR A 344 -18.31 6.30 2.47
CA THR A 344 -19.02 7.52 2.90
C THR A 344 -18.10 8.67 3.27
N ASN A 345 -16.78 8.44 3.31
CA ASN A 345 -15.81 9.49 3.58
C ASN A 345 -15.42 10.21 2.28
N ASN A 346 -15.24 11.53 2.37
CA ASN A 346 -14.73 12.38 1.28
C ASN A 346 -13.43 13.09 1.66
N HIS A 347 -12.78 12.71 2.77
CA HIS A 347 -11.54 13.33 3.22
C HIS A 347 -10.35 12.41 2.94
N SER A 348 -9.25 12.93 2.41
CA SER A 348 -8.03 12.13 2.33
C SER A 348 -7.57 11.74 3.74
N SER A 349 -7.25 10.47 3.93
CA SER A 349 -6.78 9.91 5.19
C SER A 349 -5.87 8.70 4.93
N SER A 350 -4.94 8.46 5.86
CA SER A 350 -4.20 7.21 5.87
C SER A 350 -4.98 6.06 6.52
N ASP A 351 -6.24 6.25 6.93
CA ASP A 351 -7.10 5.30 7.65
C ASP A 351 -6.44 4.77 8.96
N PHE A 352 -6.69 3.53 9.39
CA PHE A 352 -6.07 2.98 10.60
C PHE A 352 -4.53 2.94 10.58
N PRO A 353 -3.80 2.90 9.43
CA PRO A 353 -2.36 3.14 9.42
C PRO A 353 -1.95 4.45 10.09
N TRP A 354 -2.73 5.53 9.99
CA TRP A 354 -2.51 6.75 10.78
C TRP A 354 -2.57 6.46 12.27
N ALA A 355 -3.63 5.78 12.73
CA ALA A 355 -3.84 5.48 14.13
C ALA A 355 -2.77 4.54 14.72
N ILE A 356 -2.31 3.53 13.98
CA ILE A 356 -1.18 2.67 14.39
C ILE A 356 0.07 3.53 14.59
N ARG A 357 0.36 4.44 13.65
CA ARG A 357 1.55 5.28 13.71
C ARG A 357 1.48 6.23 14.89
N GLU A 358 0.37 6.94 15.08
CA GLU A 358 0.15 7.81 16.25
C GLU A 358 0.32 7.05 17.58
N ALA A 359 -0.28 5.86 17.71
CA ALA A 359 -0.21 5.06 18.92
C ALA A 359 1.21 4.52 19.20
N MET A 360 1.93 4.09 18.16
CA MET A 360 3.31 3.63 18.29
C MET A 360 4.28 4.78 18.60
N GLU A 361 4.09 5.96 17.99
CA GLU A 361 4.97 7.13 18.17
C GLU A 361 4.72 7.82 19.53
N SER A 362 3.45 8.07 19.86
CA SER A 362 3.06 8.94 20.99
C SER A 362 2.39 8.21 22.14
N GLY A 363 1.81 7.02 21.90
CA GLY A 363 1.09 6.23 22.88
C GLY A 363 -0.42 6.22 22.68
N VAL A 364 -1.09 5.36 23.44
CA VAL A 364 -2.53 5.17 23.41
C VAL A 364 -3.18 5.95 24.56
N TYR A 365 -4.13 6.81 24.21
CA TYR A 365 -4.85 7.66 25.15
C TYR A 365 -6.36 7.39 25.07
N ASN A 366 -7.05 7.49 26.21
CA ASN A 366 -8.51 7.46 26.26
C ASN A 366 -9.12 8.83 25.92
N LYS A 367 -10.46 8.90 25.78
CA LYS A 367 -11.17 10.17 25.51
C LYS A 367 -10.94 11.27 26.57
N ALA A 368 -10.57 10.90 27.79
CA ALA A 368 -10.24 11.85 28.87
C ALA A 368 -8.78 12.36 28.81
N GLY A 369 -7.99 11.95 27.81
CA GLY A 369 -6.58 12.33 27.67
C GLY A 369 -5.63 11.58 28.61
N GLN A 370 -6.07 10.49 29.24
CA GLN A 370 -5.22 9.66 30.09
C GLN A 370 -4.43 8.68 29.23
N LEU A 371 -3.11 8.65 29.44
CA LEU A 371 -2.22 7.67 28.81
C LEU A 371 -2.51 6.27 29.36
N LEU A 372 -2.86 5.33 28.49
CA LEU A 372 -3.13 3.94 28.80
C LEU A 372 -1.96 3.01 28.44
N THR A 373 -1.26 3.31 27.33
CA THR A 373 -0.11 2.54 26.87
C THR A 373 0.94 3.51 26.34
N GLN A 374 2.14 3.45 26.92
CA GLN A 374 3.26 4.29 26.50
C GLN A 374 3.69 3.92 25.07
N GLY A 375 3.77 4.90 24.18
CA GLY A 375 4.32 4.72 22.84
C GLY A 375 5.81 4.39 22.88
N ALA A 376 6.31 3.75 21.83
CA ALA A 376 7.72 3.42 21.69
C ALA A 376 8.59 4.67 21.47
N GLY A 377 8.02 5.76 20.94
CA GLY A 377 8.76 6.93 20.50
C GLY A 377 9.41 6.73 19.13
N GLY A 378 10.07 7.77 18.63
CA GLY A 378 10.64 7.79 17.28
C GLY A 378 9.56 7.75 16.20
N MET A 379 9.94 7.53 14.94
CA MET A 379 8.98 7.41 13.83
C MET A 379 8.47 5.97 13.71
N CYS A 380 7.18 5.78 13.43
CA CYS A 380 6.62 4.46 13.08
C CYS A 380 6.43 4.34 11.56
N LEU A 381 6.93 3.25 10.98
CA LEU A 381 6.68 2.85 9.59
C LEU A 381 5.76 1.64 9.59
N PHE A 382 4.59 1.75 8.99
CA PHE A 382 3.64 0.64 8.84
C PHE A 382 3.80 -0.01 7.46
N LEU A 383 3.86 -1.34 7.41
CA LEU A 383 3.92 -2.13 6.18
C LEU A 383 2.69 -3.02 6.06
N GLN A 384 2.01 -2.91 4.93
CA GLN A 384 0.84 -3.71 4.64
C GLN A 384 1.20 -5.20 4.52
N GLY A 385 0.41 -6.03 5.19
CA GLY A 385 0.52 -7.48 5.13
C GLY A 385 -0.32 -8.10 4.01
N LYS A 386 -0.90 -9.27 4.33
CA LYS A 386 -1.75 -10.05 3.43
C LYS A 386 -3.18 -9.51 3.52
N VAL A 387 -3.80 -9.25 2.37
CA VAL A 387 -5.11 -8.58 2.30
C VAL A 387 -6.09 -9.21 1.29
N GLY A 388 -5.64 -10.10 0.41
CA GLY A 388 -6.51 -10.78 -0.55
C GLY A 388 -7.66 -11.52 0.15
N GLY A 389 -8.80 -11.69 -0.51
CA GLY A 389 -10.04 -12.17 0.14
C GLY A 389 -10.89 -11.04 0.74
N LEU A 390 -10.56 -9.78 0.40
CA LEU A 390 -11.12 -8.58 1.02
C LEU A 390 -10.99 -8.62 2.55
N LEU A 391 -9.82 -9.09 3.04
CA LEU A 391 -9.51 -9.11 4.46
C LEU A 391 -9.46 -7.67 4.98
N GLY A 392 -10.47 -7.24 5.72
CA GLY A 392 -10.62 -5.84 6.11
C GLY A 392 -11.54 -5.63 7.30
N PRO A 393 -11.59 -4.41 7.85
CA PRO A 393 -12.37 -4.10 9.03
C PRO A 393 -13.84 -3.79 8.72
N LEU A 394 -14.29 -3.78 7.46
CA LEU A 394 -15.64 -3.34 7.08
C LEU A 394 -16.73 -4.03 7.91
N ARG A 395 -16.65 -5.35 8.10
CA ARG A 395 -17.59 -6.16 8.90
C ARG A 395 -17.16 -6.39 10.36
N SER A 396 -16.11 -5.70 10.81
CA SER A 396 -15.62 -5.77 12.19
C SER A 396 -16.16 -4.61 13.03
N THR A 397 -16.33 -4.87 14.33
CA THR A 397 -16.75 -3.87 15.32
C THR A 397 -15.75 -3.85 16.46
N PRO A 398 -14.66 -3.09 16.35
CA PRO A 398 -13.64 -3.04 17.38
C PRO A 398 -14.17 -2.38 18.65
N ILE A 399 -13.66 -2.82 19.80
CA ILE A 399 -13.94 -2.17 21.07
C ILE A 399 -12.88 -1.09 21.32
N THR A 400 -13.34 0.15 21.46
CA THR A 400 -12.50 1.29 21.83
C THR A 400 -11.83 1.08 23.19
N VAL A 401 -10.76 1.82 23.46
CA VAL A 401 -10.08 1.78 24.75
C VAL A 401 -10.95 2.23 25.94
N ASP A 402 -12.06 2.93 25.67
CA ASP A 402 -13.09 3.30 26.63
C ASP A 402 -14.18 2.22 26.82
N GLY A 403 -13.99 1.04 26.21
CA GLY A 403 -14.89 -0.11 26.35
C GLY A 403 -16.19 0.00 25.56
N GLN A 404 -16.28 0.94 24.61
CA GLN A 404 -17.45 1.10 23.74
C GLN A 404 -17.21 0.47 22.37
N PRO A 405 -18.21 -0.17 21.73
CA PRO A 405 -18.13 -0.52 20.32
C PRO A 405 -17.92 0.72 19.47
N ALA A 406 -16.91 0.74 18.62
CA ALA A 406 -16.64 1.88 17.75
C ALA A 406 -17.75 2.06 16.72
N LYS A 407 -18.14 3.31 16.45
CA LYS A 407 -19.11 3.63 15.40
C LYS A 407 -18.58 3.18 14.02
N ALA A 408 -19.39 2.47 13.25
CA ALA A 408 -19.03 2.10 11.88
C ALA A 408 -18.73 3.35 11.02
N ARG A 409 -17.88 3.21 10.00
CA ARG A 409 -17.58 4.28 9.02
C ARG A 409 -17.12 5.58 9.68
N SER A 410 -16.16 5.48 10.60
CA SER A 410 -15.76 6.62 11.43
C SER A 410 -14.29 6.59 11.84
N TYR A 411 -13.75 7.78 12.13
CA TYR A 411 -12.41 7.92 12.70
C TYR A 411 -12.28 7.30 14.10
N GLU A 412 -13.39 7.09 14.82
CA GLU A 412 -13.37 6.30 16.05
C GLU A 412 -13.02 4.84 15.78
N LYS A 413 -13.55 4.27 14.69
CA LYS A 413 -13.21 2.91 14.26
C LYS A 413 -11.77 2.79 13.76
N THR A 414 -11.29 3.75 12.95
CA THR A 414 -9.86 3.78 12.54
C THR A 414 -8.94 3.82 13.76
N LYS A 415 -9.27 4.69 14.73
CA LYS A 415 -8.52 4.84 15.99
C LYS A 415 -8.55 3.57 16.84
N ALA A 416 -9.71 2.94 16.99
CA ALA A 416 -9.84 1.70 17.75
C ALA A 416 -9.01 0.57 17.12
N ILE A 417 -9.05 0.39 15.80
CA ILE A 417 -8.21 -0.62 15.12
C ILE A 417 -6.73 -0.33 15.36
N GLY A 418 -6.31 0.92 15.16
CA GLY A 418 -4.91 1.30 15.35
C GLY A 418 -4.42 1.10 16.78
N ASP A 419 -5.23 1.43 17.78
CA ASP A 419 -4.91 1.22 19.19
C ASP A 419 -4.75 -0.28 19.51
N ILE A 420 -5.64 -1.13 19.00
CA ILE A 420 -5.58 -2.58 19.22
C ILE A 420 -4.27 -3.15 18.68
N VAL A 421 -3.95 -2.83 17.42
CA VAL A 421 -2.75 -3.35 16.75
C VAL A 421 -1.48 -2.79 17.40
N ALA A 422 -1.46 -1.49 17.71
CA ALA A 422 -0.33 -0.84 18.37
C ALA A 422 -0.11 -1.38 19.80
N GLN A 423 -1.16 -1.60 20.59
CA GLN A 423 -1.03 -2.22 21.91
C GLN A 423 -0.46 -3.62 21.82
N THR A 424 -0.86 -4.42 20.83
CA THR A 424 -0.28 -5.75 20.60
C THR A 424 1.19 -5.67 20.22
N ALA A 425 1.59 -4.73 19.35
CA ALA A 425 2.99 -4.50 19.00
C ALA A 425 3.82 -4.01 20.19
N LEU A 426 3.33 -3.02 20.95
CA LEU A 426 4.01 -2.45 22.12
C LEU A 426 4.20 -3.50 23.22
N ALA A 427 3.18 -4.32 23.49
CA ALA A 427 3.29 -5.41 24.46
C ALA A 427 4.32 -6.48 24.01
N ALA A 428 4.41 -6.78 22.71
CA ALA A 428 5.39 -7.74 22.21
C ALA A 428 6.84 -7.26 22.44
N LEU A 429 7.08 -5.94 22.41
CA LEU A 429 8.41 -5.36 22.62
C LEU A 429 8.99 -5.62 24.02
N ASP A 430 8.17 -5.95 25.02
CA ASP A 430 8.65 -6.35 26.36
C ASP A 430 9.50 -7.62 26.33
N THR A 431 9.33 -8.43 25.29
CA THR A 431 10.05 -9.70 25.06
C THR A 431 10.87 -9.67 23.77
N ALA A 432 11.20 -8.49 23.25
CA ALA A 432 11.93 -8.34 21.99
C ALA A 432 13.31 -9.03 22.04
N GLN A 433 13.65 -9.68 20.94
CA GLN A 433 14.95 -10.29 20.71
C GLN A 433 15.87 -9.29 20.03
N ASP A 434 16.99 -8.96 20.67
CA ASP A 434 18.07 -8.18 20.05
C ASP A 434 18.70 -8.97 18.90
N ILE A 435 19.03 -8.28 17.80
CA ILE A 435 19.75 -8.86 16.67
C ILE A 435 21.16 -8.28 16.65
N PRO A 436 22.15 -8.94 17.29
CA PRO A 436 23.52 -8.46 17.28
C PRO A 436 24.12 -8.60 15.87
N GLU A 437 24.81 -7.55 15.42
CA GLU A 437 25.55 -7.52 14.15
C GLU A 437 24.72 -8.12 12.98
N PRO A 438 23.56 -7.53 12.66
CA PRO A 438 22.61 -8.13 11.74
C PRO A 438 23.19 -8.17 10.32
N LEU A 439 23.26 -9.36 9.72
CA LEU A 439 23.53 -9.48 8.29
C LEU A 439 22.43 -8.76 7.51
N LEU A 440 22.82 -7.78 6.69
CA LEU A 440 21.93 -7.12 5.76
C LEU A 440 22.12 -7.73 4.36
N ALA A 441 21.04 -8.15 3.73
CA ALA A 441 21.07 -8.69 2.38
C ALA A 441 19.76 -8.45 1.63
N PHE A 442 19.79 -8.46 0.31
CA PHE A 442 18.61 -8.47 -0.54
C PHE A 442 18.79 -9.35 -1.77
N GLY A 443 17.67 -9.83 -2.29
CA GLY A 443 17.53 -10.39 -3.63
C GLY A 443 16.29 -9.81 -4.30
N HIS A 444 16.42 -9.44 -5.58
CA HIS A 444 15.38 -8.84 -6.39
C HIS A 444 15.29 -9.59 -7.72
N GLN A 445 14.06 -9.98 -8.05
CA GLN A 445 13.74 -10.80 -9.20
C GLN A 445 12.59 -10.15 -9.97
N PRO A 446 12.86 -9.41 -11.06
CA PRO A 446 11.81 -8.92 -11.94
C PRO A 446 11.38 -9.99 -12.94
N PHE A 447 10.12 -9.96 -13.32
CA PHE A 447 9.53 -10.91 -14.27
C PHE A 447 8.33 -10.28 -14.97
N LEU A 448 7.69 -11.04 -15.87
CA LEU A 448 6.54 -10.59 -16.62
C LEU A 448 5.30 -11.38 -16.21
N PHE A 449 4.23 -10.68 -15.84
CA PHE A 449 2.91 -11.27 -15.75
C PHE A 449 2.19 -11.17 -17.10
N ARG A 450 1.39 -12.18 -17.39
CA ARG A 450 0.43 -12.16 -18.49
C ARG A 450 -0.88 -11.53 -18.03
N VAL A 451 -1.47 -10.67 -18.85
CA VAL A 451 -2.78 -10.06 -18.58
C VAL A 451 -3.86 -10.84 -19.34
N GLU A 452 -4.52 -11.77 -18.65
CA GLU A 452 -5.59 -12.63 -19.20
C GLU A 452 -6.97 -12.01 -19.06
N ASN A 453 -7.15 -11.17 -18.04
CA ASN A 453 -8.39 -10.44 -17.78
C ASN A 453 -8.70 -9.49 -18.93
N GLU A 454 -9.81 -9.76 -19.62
CA GLU A 454 -10.26 -9.04 -20.81
C GLU A 454 -10.66 -7.59 -20.49
N SER A 455 -11.22 -7.33 -19.30
CA SER A 455 -11.52 -5.97 -18.83
C SER A 455 -10.23 -5.16 -18.69
N PHE A 456 -9.17 -5.77 -18.15
CA PHE A 456 -7.86 -5.14 -18.02
C PHE A 456 -7.18 -4.90 -19.37
N GLN A 457 -7.30 -5.85 -20.30
CA GLN A 457 -6.82 -5.65 -21.68
C GLN A 457 -7.49 -4.43 -22.32
N LEU A 458 -8.80 -4.23 -22.12
CA LEU A 458 -9.51 -3.05 -22.63
C LEU A 458 -8.98 -1.75 -22.02
N VAL A 459 -8.83 -1.66 -20.69
CA VAL A 459 -8.40 -0.41 -20.04
C VAL A 459 -6.91 -0.08 -20.26
N PHE A 460 -6.04 -1.09 -20.38
CA PHE A 460 -4.62 -0.90 -20.70
C PHE A 460 -4.40 -0.50 -22.16
N VAL A 461 -5.10 -1.15 -23.10
CA VAL A 461 -4.82 -1.00 -24.53
C VAL A 461 -5.64 0.13 -25.17
N ASN A 462 -6.89 0.33 -24.73
CA ASN A 462 -7.85 1.17 -25.47
C ASN A 462 -8.24 2.47 -24.78
N PHE A 463 -8.19 2.56 -23.46
CA PHE A 463 -8.77 3.69 -22.72
C PHE A 463 -7.77 4.54 -21.93
N SER A 464 -6.48 4.15 -21.85
CA SER A 464 -5.42 4.90 -21.13
C SER A 464 -5.75 5.24 -19.66
N ILE A 465 -6.70 4.52 -19.06
CA ILE A 465 -7.12 4.70 -17.66
C ILE A 465 -5.99 4.24 -16.75
N LEU A 466 -5.49 3.03 -16.99
CA LEU A 466 -4.33 2.47 -16.29
C LEU A 466 -3.09 2.63 -17.17
N LYS A 467 -2.20 3.56 -16.82
CA LYS A 467 -0.97 3.83 -17.57
C LYS A 467 0.11 2.80 -17.22
N ARG A 468 0.16 1.71 -17.99
CA ARG A 468 1.17 0.65 -17.86
C ARG A 468 1.96 0.48 -19.15
N ARG A 469 3.25 0.15 -19.04
CA ARG A 469 4.01 -0.33 -20.18
C ARG A 469 3.67 -1.79 -20.47
N LEU A 470 3.25 -2.06 -21.70
CA LEU A 470 3.02 -3.42 -22.20
C LEU A 470 4.30 -3.99 -22.83
N TYR A 471 4.58 -5.24 -22.51
CA TYR A 471 5.72 -6.03 -23.00
C TYR A 471 5.21 -7.20 -23.83
N GLU A 472 6.04 -7.62 -24.80
CA GLU A 472 5.78 -8.80 -25.65
C GLU A 472 4.38 -8.79 -26.32
N PHE A 473 3.88 -7.60 -26.63
CA PHE A 473 2.55 -7.38 -27.20
C PHE A 473 2.64 -6.62 -28.52
N ASP A 474 2.00 -7.17 -29.55
CA ASP A 474 1.78 -6.48 -30.81
C ASP A 474 0.32 -6.01 -30.89
N PRO A 475 0.04 -4.69 -30.78
CA PRO A 475 -1.33 -4.16 -30.80
C PRO A 475 -2.01 -4.32 -32.17
N MET A 476 -1.26 -4.66 -33.22
CA MET A 476 -1.80 -4.92 -34.56
C MET A 476 -2.26 -6.37 -34.75
N LYS A 477 -2.01 -7.25 -33.78
CA LYS A 477 -2.42 -8.67 -33.80
C LYS A 477 -3.54 -8.92 -32.80
N ILE A 478 -4.32 -9.97 -33.05
CA ILE A 478 -5.33 -10.43 -32.10
C ILE A 478 -4.68 -10.85 -30.78
N ILE A 479 -5.38 -10.62 -29.68
CA ILE A 479 -5.00 -11.15 -28.37
C ILE A 479 -5.24 -12.67 -28.41
N SER A 480 -4.19 -13.43 -28.12
CA SER A 480 -4.18 -14.90 -28.16
C SER A 480 -3.00 -15.42 -27.35
N GLU A 481 -2.92 -16.72 -27.10
CA GLU A 481 -1.82 -17.38 -26.38
C GLU A 481 -0.42 -16.90 -26.79
N ALA A 482 -0.21 -16.62 -28.08
CA ALA A 482 1.08 -16.17 -28.62
C ALA A 482 1.29 -14.64 -28.59
N ASN A 483 0.29 -13.85 -28.18
CA ASN A 483 0.29 -12.38 -28.24
C ASN A 483 -0.51 -11.74 -27.08
N TYR A 484 -0.52 -12.35 -25.90
CA TYR A 484 -1.13 -11.70 -24.74
C TYR A 484 -0.29 -10.49 -24.31
N PRO A 485 -0.93 -9.37 -23.93
CA PRO A 485 -0.21 -8.29 -23.27
C PRO A 485 0.41 -8.78 -21.98
N LYS A 486 1.69 -8.42 -21.78
CA LYS A 486 2.40 -8.68 -20.53
C LYS A 486 2.77 -7.38 -19.84
N ILE A 487 2.80 -7.39 -18.52
CA ILE A 487 3.29 -6.28 -17.71
C ILE A 487 4.50 -6.74 -16.90
N ARG A 488 5.44 -5.82 -16.67
CA ARG A 488 6.58 -6.08 -15.80
C ARG A 488 6.17 -5.91 -14.35
N SER A 489 6.60 -6.85 -13.52
CA SER A 489 6.47 -6.82 -12.07
C SER A 489 7.76 -7.34 -11.42
N GLU A 490 7.75 -7.48 -10.10
CA GLU A 490 8.91 -7.96 -9.35
C GLU A 490 8.53 -8.63 -8.03
N ILE A 491 9.39 -9.51 -7.56
CA ILE A 491 9.38 -10.05 -6.20
C ILE A 491 10.75 -9.78 -5.56
N SER A 492 10.76 -9.48 -4.26
CA SER A 492 12.01 -9.17 -3.55
C SER A 492 12.05 -9.78 -2.16
N LYS A 493 13.26 -10.13 -1.72
CA LYS A 493 13.56 -10.71 -0.41
C LYS A 493 14.60 -9.81 0.26
N ILE A 494 14.30 -9.29 1.44
CA ILE A 494 15.28 -8.58 2.29
C ILE A 494 15.56 -9.45 3.51
N GLN A 495 16.81 -9.51 3.93
CA GLN A 495 17.26 -10.16 5.16
C GLN A 495 17.90 -9.14 6.10
N LEU A 496 17.49 -9.19 7.37
CA LEU A 496 18.10 -8.47 8.47
C LEU A 496 18.33 -9.45 9.63
N GLY A 497 19.50 -10.10 9.64
CA GLY A 497 19.79 -11.19 10.57
C GLY A 497 18.76 -12.34 10.45
N PRO A 498 17.98 -12.65 11.52
CA PRO A 498 16.93 -13.67 11.51
C PRO A 498 15.62 -13.22 10.84
N VAL A 499 15.49 -11.92 10.52
CA VAL A 499 14.29 -11.35 9.91
C VAL A 499 14.34 -11.53 8.40
N ARG A 500 13.20 -11.83 7.79
CA ARG A 500 13.00 -11.85 6.34
C ARG A 500 11.79 -11.01 5.96
N PHE A 501 11.93 -10.19 4.94
CA PHE A 501 10.82 -9.52 4.26
C PHE A 501 10.66 -10.13 2.88
N LEU A 502 9.43 -10.42 2.47
CA LEU A 502 9.09 -10.81 1.11
C LEU A 502 8.14 -9.76 0.53
N GLY A 503 8.63 -8.94 -0.38
CA GLY A 503 7.82 -7.96 -1.11
C GLY A 503 7.07 -8.66 -2.24
N VAL A 504 5.74 -8.62 -2.18
CA VAL A 504 4.84 -9.29 -3.12
C VAL A 504 4.01 -8.25 -3.90
N PRO A 505 3.95 -8.35 -5.24
CA PRO A 505 3.26 -7.37 -6.07
C PRO A 505 1.74 -7.62 -6.06
N GLY A 506 0.99 -6.81 -5.30
CA GLY A 506 -0.48 -6.87 -5.22
C GLY A 506 -1.05 -7.52 -3.95
N GLU A 507 -2.35 -7.79 -4.01
CA GLU A 507 -3.17 -8.22 -2.88
C GLU A 507 -3.09 -9.74 -2.66
N ILE A 508 -2.09 -10.16 -1.89
CA ILE A 508 -1.85 -11.56 -1.56
C ILE A 508 -2.86 -12.10 -0.55
N PHE A 509 -3.41 -13.27 -0.88
CA PHE A 509 -4.29 -14.07 -0.02
C PHE A 509 -3.52 -14.65 1.19
N PRO A 510 -4.09 -14.62 2.41
CA PRO A 510 -3.43 -15.13 3.61
C PRO A 510 -3.01 -16.60 3.49
N GLU A 511 -3.76 -17.43 2.78
CA GLU A 511 -3.56 -18.87 2.61
C GLU A 511 -2.31 -19.20 1.78
N LEU A 512 -1.92 -18.32 0.86
CA LEU A 512 -0.64 -18.45 0.15
C LEU A 512 0.55 -18.20 1.09
N GLY A 513 0.33 -17.38 2.13
CA GLY A 513 1.34 -17.00 3.12
C GLY A 513 1.48 -18.01 4.27
N ILE A 514 0.36 -18.28 4.96
CA ILE A 514 0.31 -19.01 6.24
C ILE A 514 -0.51 -20.30 6.18
N GLY A 515 -1.10 -20.62 5.02
CA GLY A 515 -1.97 -21.78 4.86
C GLY A 515 -3.38 -21.56 5.35
N TYR A 516 -4.12 -22.66 5.45
CA TYR A 516 -5.57 -22.68 5.67
C TYR A 516 -5.92 -23.56 6.88
N ASP A 517 -5.23 -23.39 8.01
CA ASP A 517 -5.60 -24.06 9.26
C ASP A 517 -6.97 -23.54 9.75
N PRO A 518 -7.95 -24.41 10.08
CA PRO A 518 -9.26 -23.99 10.60
C PRO A 518 -9.20 -23.10 11.85
N MET A 519 -8.11 -23.12 12.63
CA MET A 519 -7.92 -22.21 13.76
C MET A 519 -7.79 -20.75 13.34
N LEU A 520 -7.35 -20.48 12.11
CA LEU A 520 -7.23 -19.15 11.52
C LEU A 520 -8.60 -18.53 11.15
N ALA A 521 -9.69 -19.30 11.26
CA ALA A 521 -11.05 -18.80 11.10
C ALA A 521 -11.60 -18.13 12.38
N TYR A 522 -10.88 -18.19 13.52
CA TYR A 522 -11.27 -17.55 14.79
C TYR A 522 -12.73 -17.81 15.21
N GLY A 523 -13.20 -19.05 15.04
CA GLY A 523 -14.51 -19.50 15.51
C GLY A 523 -15.66 -19.34 14.52
N VAL A 524 -15.42 -18.80 13.31
CA VAL A 524 -16.38 -18.93 12.21
C VAL A 524 -16.13 -20.22 11.41
N PRO A 525 -17.15 -20.79 10.73
CA PRO A 525 -16.93 -21.88 9.79
C PRO A 525 -15.88 -21.48 8.74
N GLN A 526 -14.92 -22.35 8.49
CA GLN A 526 -13.87 -22.07 7.50
C GLN A 526 -14.43 -21.99 6.08
N ILE A 527 -15.43 -22.79 5.75
CA ILE A 527 -16.18 -22.71 4.49
C ILE A 527 -17.64 -22.57 4.85
N THR A 528 -18.31 -21.61 4.23
CA THR A 528 -19.74 -21.37 4.41
C THR A 528 -20.54 -22.52 3.77
N ALA A 529 -21.49 -23.08 4.52
CA ALA A 529 -22.14 -24.36 4.16
C ALA A 529 -22.95 -24.32 2.85
N ASP A 530 -23.44 -23.14 2.47
CA ASP A 530 -24.24 -22.88 1.28
C ASP A 530 -23.48 -22.07 0.21
N ASN A 531 -22.14 -21.99 0.31
CA ASN A 531 -21.35 -21.38 -0.75
C ASN A 531 -21.53 -22.17 -2.07
N PRO A 532 -22.04 -21.55 -3.15
CA PRO A 532 -22.30 -22.24 -4.42
C PRO A 532 -21.03 -22.60 -5.18
N ASN A 533 -19.91 -21.91 -4.93
CA ASN A 533 -18.62 -22.14 -5.58
C ASN A 533 -17.47 -22.15 -4.55
N PRO A 534 -17.46 -23.06 -3.58
CA PRO A 534 -16.46 -23.05 -2.52
C PRO A 534 -15.05 -23.37 -3.08
N PRO A 535 -13.99 -22.99 -2.36
CA PRO A 535 -12.62 -23.38 -2.67
C PRO A 535 -12.47 -24.90 -2.65
N ASP A 536 -11.70 -25.45 -3.61
CA ASP A 536 -11.34 -26.87 -3.58
C ASP A 536 -10.05 -27.09 -2.77
N LEU A 537 -10.18 -27.17 -1.45
CA LEU A 537 -9.03 -27.36 -0.55
C LEU A 537 -8.30 -28.69 -0.77
N SER A 538 -8.88 -29.66 -1.48
CA SER A 538 -8.18 -30.90 -1.83
C SER A 538 -7.11 -30.69 -2.90
N MET A 539 -7.21 -29.59 -3.64
CA MET A 539 -6.26 -29.13 -4.66
C MET A 539 -5.29 -28.07 -4.13
N ALA A 540 -5.46 -27.62 -2.88
CA ALA A 540 -4.56 -26.65 -2.27
C ALA A 540 -3.16 -27.27 -2.01
N PRO A 541 -2.08 -26.49 -2.23
CA PRO A 541 -0.72 -26.99 -2.01
C PRO A 541 -0.50 -27.28 -0.52
N PRO A 542 0.19 -28.39 -0.16
CA PRO A 542 0.56 -28.65 1.23
C PRO A 542 1.67 -27.68 1.70
N PRO A 543 1.88 -27.55 3.03
CA PRO A 543 3.02 -26.80 3.56
C PRO A 543 4.37 -27.37 3.06
N PRO A 544 5.44 -26.56 3.04
CA PRO A 544 5.51 -25.21 3.60
C PRO A 544 4.91 -24.13 2.68
N TYR A 545 4.26 -23.14 3.29
CA TYR A 545 3.71 -21.95 2.60
C TYR A 545 4.76 -20.84 2.47
N LEU A 546 4.45 -19.74 1.77
CA LEU A 546 5.44 -18.70 1.47
C LEU A 546 6.16 -18.17 2.72
N GLN A 547 5.44 -17.94 3.82
CA GLN A 547 6.03 -17.40 5.03
C GLN A 547 7.00 -18.38 5.70
N GLU A 548 6.77 -19.69 5.61
CA GLU A 548 7.71 -20.71 6.09
C GLU A 548 8.90 -20.87 5.13
N LYS A 549 8.64 -20.85 3.81
CA LYS A 549 9.67 -20.94 2.75
C LYS A 549 10.69 -19.80 2.79
N MET A 550 10.36 -18.67 3.41
CA MET A 550 11.30 -17.55 3.61
C MET A 550 12.53 -17.91 4.46
N GLY A 551 12.42 -18.90 5.34
CA GLY A 551 13.55 -19.48 6.09
C GLY A 551 14.11 -18.61 7.23
N GLY A 552 13.50 -17.47 7.55
CA GLY A 552 13.83 -16.67 8.73
C GLY A 552 13.10 -17.14 9.99
N GLU A 553 13.52 -16.64 11.15
CA GLU A 553 12.78 -16.82 12.41
C GLU A 553 11.58 -15.86 12.49
N PHE A 554 11.70 -14.69 11.86
CA PHE A 554 10.66 -13.68 11.77
C PHE A 554 10.42 -13.33 10.29
N ASN A 555 9.35 -13.89 9.72
CA ASN A 555 9.03 -13.76 8.30
C ASN A 555 7.85 -12.80 8.11
N MET A 556 8.09 -11.72 7.38
CA MET A 556 7.12 -10.65 7.11
C MET A 556 6.81 -10.61 5.62
N ILE A 557 5.58 -10.94 5.25
CA ILE A 557 5.09 -10.70 3.88
C ILE A 557 4.64 -9.25 3.80
N VAL A 558 5.17 -8.53 2.82
CA VAL A 558 4.85 -7.13 2.52
C VAL A 558 4.06 -7.13 1.22
N GLY A 559 2.74 -7.03 1.33
CA GLY A 559 1.84 -6.95 0.18
C GLY A 559 2.02 -5.63 -0.55
N LEU A 560 1.52 -5.55 -1.79
CA LEU A 560 1.50 -4.31 -2.58
C LEU A 560 2.89 -3.68 -2.72
N SER A 561 3.90 -4.54 -2.78
CA SER A 561 5.31 -4.16 -2.80
C SER A 561 5.89 -4.41 -4.17
N GLY A 562 6.57 -3.40 -4.71
CA GLY A 562 7.17 -3.45 -6.05
C GLY A 562 6.17 -3.33 -7.20
N ASP A 563 4.88 -3.55 -6.96
CA ASP A 563 3.77 -3.35 -7.89
C ASP A 563 2.39 -3.50 -7.20
N GLU A 564 1.35 -3.02 -7.88
CA GLU A 564 -0.06 -3.36 -7.62
C GLU A 564 -0.66 -3.95 -8.90
N VAL A 565 -1.00 -5.24 -8.86
CA VAL A 565 -1.50 -6.02 -10.00
C VAL A 565 -2.91 -6.56 -9.79
N GLY A 566 -3.56 -6.13 -8.71
CA GLY A 566 -4.82 -6.63 -8.21
C GLY A 566 -4.65 -7.88 -7.36
N TYR A 567 -5.72 -8.67 -7.27
CA TYR A 567 -5.77 -9.85 -6.40
C TYR A 567 -4.96 -11.03 -6.93
N LEU A 568 -4.19 -11.62 -6.02
CA LEU A 568 -3.43 -12.85 -6.23
C LEU A 568 -4.25 -14.07 -5.77
N VAL A 569 -5.34 -14.32 -6.51
CA VAL A 569 -6.32 -15.38 -6.19
C VAL A 569 -5.71 -16.77 -6.37
N PRO A 570 -5.75 -17.66 -5.35
CA PRO A 570 -5.23 -19.02 -5.44
C PRO A 570 -5.91 -19.83 -6.56
N SER A 571 -5.14 -20.62 -7.31
CA SER A 571 -5.67 -21.37 -8.46
C SER A 571 -6.75 -22.40 -8.10
N TYR A 572 -6.74 -22.94 -6.88
CA TYR A 572 -7.77 -23.88 -6.41
C TYR A 572 -9.12 -23.19 -6.08
N ASP A 573 -9.15 -21.86 -6.09
CA ASP A 573 -10.31 -21.04 -5.76
C ASP A 573 -10.67 -20.01 -6.84
N PHE A 574 -10.00 -20.02 -7.98
CA PHE A 574 -10.27 -19.06 -9.06
C PHE A 574 -11.56 -19.41 -9.82
N LYS A 575 -12.63 -18.62 -9.65
CA LYS A 575 -13.94 -18.84 -10.31
C LYS A 575 -14.39 -17.61 -11.09
N LEU A 576 -14.67 -17.81 -12.38
CA LEU A 576 -15.21 -16.78 -13.25
C LEU A 576 -16.72 -16.93 -13.42
N HIS A 577 -17.41 -15.80 -13.57
CA HIS A 577 -18.82 -15.79 -13.93
C HIS A 577 -19.02 -16.52 -15.28
N PRO A 578 -19.98 -17.46 -15.39
CA PRO A 578 -20.05 -18.39 -16.52
C PRO A 578 -20.36 -17.73 -17.87
N THR A 579 -20.97 -16.54 -17.87
CA THR A 579 -21.36 -15.83 -19.11
C THR A 579 -20.78 -14.42 -19.24
N LYS A 580 -20.13 -13.91 -18.19
CA LYS A 580 -19.58 -12.54 -18.13
C LYS A 580 -18.26 -12.54 -17.34
N PRO A 581 -17.26 -13.33 -17.77
CA PRO A 581 -15.99 -13.42 -17.06
C PRO A 581 -15.37 -12.04 -16.91
N TYR A 582 -14.82 -11.74 -15.73
CA TYR A 582 -14.20 -10.45 -15.36
C TYR A 582 -15.11 -9.22 -15.35
N GLY A 583 -16.29 -9.25 -15.98
CA GLY A 583 -17.26 -8.16 -15.95
C GLY A 583 -18.22 -8.23 -14.76
N GLU A 584 -18.52 -9.44 -14.29
CA GLU A 584 -19.30 -9.70 -13.08
C GLU A 584 -18.61 -10.79 -12.24
N GLN A 585 -18.77 -10.73 -10.92
CA GLN A 585 -18.29 -11.77 -10.02
C GLN A 585 -19.09 -13.06 -10.18
N ALA A 586 -18.46 -14.21 -9.96
CA ALA A 586 -19.20 -15.47 -9.82
C ALA A 586 -19.98 -15.50 -8.50
N GLU A 587 -21.02 -16.33 -8.43
CA GLU A 587 -21.73 -16.59 -7.16
C GLU A 587 -20.76 -17.20 -6.14
N GLY A 588 -20.89 -16.89 -4.84
CA GLY A 588 -20.02 -17.45 -3.80
C GLY A 588 -18.85 -16.57 -3.34
N HIS A 589 -18.94 -15.25 -3.56
CA HIS A 589 -17.94 -14.24 -3.16
C HIS A 589 -16.63 -14.28 -3.98
N HIS A 590 -16.77 -14.10 -5.31
CA HIS A 590 -15.66 -14.10 -6.27
C HIS A 590 -15.42 -12.73 -6.91
N TYR A 591 -15.35 -11.68 -6.09
CA TYR A 591 -15.10 -10.32 -6.56
C TYR A 591 -13.67 -10.16 -7.09
N GLU A 592 -12.73 -10.80 -6.41
CA GLU A 592 -11.29 -10.69 -6.57
C GLU A 592 -10.83 -11.09 -7.99
N GLU A 593 -11.51 -12.04 -8.62
CA GLU A 593 -11.25 -12.44 -10.00
C GLU A 593 -11.50 -11.31 -10.99
N THR A 594 -12.48 -10.42 -10.72
CA THR A 594 -12.77 -9.27 -11.59
C THR A 594 -11.64 -8.23 -11.56
N ASN A 595 -10.87 -8.21 -10.47
CA ASN A 595 -9.71 -7.36 -10.24
C ASN A 595 -8.40 -8.18 -10.17
N SER A 596 -8.30 -9.30 -10.89
CA SER A 596 -7.06 -10.08 -11.02
C SER A 596 -6.55 -10.04 -12.46
N LEU A 597 -5.24 -10.13 -12.69
CA LEU A 597 -4.69 -10.27 -14.04
C LEU A 597 -5.14 -11.57 -14.73
N GLY A 598 -5.46 -12.62 -13.97
CA GLY A 598 -5.86 -13.93 -14.51
C GLY A 598 -5.36 -15.14 -13.72
N PRO A 599 -5.82 -16.34 -14.09
CA PRO A 599 -5.52 -17.59 -13.37
C PRO A 599 -4.04 -17.99 -13.39
N SER A 600 -3.24 -17.54 -14.37
CA SER A 600 -1.79 -17.82 -14.43
C SER A 600 -0.93 -16.95 -13.50
N THR A 601 -1.52 -15.93 -12.87
CA THR A 601 -0.81 -14.95 -12.04
C THR A 601 -0.14 -15.59 -10.83
N VAL A 602 -0.91 -16.28 -9.97
CA VAL A 602 -0.37 -16.93 -8.77
C VAL A 602 0.64 -18.03 -9.11
N PRO A 603 0.41 -18.95 -10.06
CA PRO A 603 1.42 -19.92 -10.48
C PRO A 603 2.74 -19.26 -10.90
N THR A 604 2.68 -18.20 -11.71
CA THR A 604 3.89 -17.46 -12.15
C THR A 604 4.60 -16.82 -10.96
N LEU A 605 3.85 -16.19 -10.05
CA LEU A 605 4.41 -15.58 -8.84
C LEU A 605 5.12 -16.61 -7.96
N LEU A 606 4.49 -17.76 -7.71
CA LEU A 606 5.06 -18.81 -6.86
C LEU A 606 6.32 -19.42 -7.47
N ASP A 607 6.37 -19.60 -8.79
CA ASP A 607 7.57 -20.07 -9.50
C ASP A 607 8.74 -19.08 -9.37
N GLU A 608 8.49 -17.78 -9.49
CA GLU A 608 9.51 -16.74 -9.30
C GLU A 608 9.90 -16.59 -7.82
N ALA A 609 8.94 -16.74 -6.90
CA ALA A 609 9.21 -16.77 -5.46
C ALA A 609 10.11 -17.94 -5.09
N GLU A 610 9.86 -19.15 -5.61
CA GLU A 610 10.69 -20.32 -5.29
C GLU A 610 12.15 -20.10 -5.72
N LYS A 611 12.39 -19.50 -6.90
CA LYS A 611 13.74 -19.14 -7.36
C LYS A 611 14.44 -18.20 -6.39
N LEU A 612 13.72 -17.22 -5.85
CA LEU A 612 14.25 -16.23 -4.93
C LEU A 612 14.42 -16.76 -3.49
N LEU A 613 13.48 -17.57 -3.01
CA LEU A 613 13.45 -18.06 -1.63
C LEU A 613 14.48 -19.17 -1.39
N THR A 614 14.79 -19.96 -2.43
CA THR A 614 15.85 -20.99 -2.37
C THR A 614 17.27 -20.41 -2.43
N TRP A 615 17.41 -19.12 -2.74
CA TRP A 615 18.67 -18.41 -2.68
C TRP A 615 18.98 -17.89 -1.27
N GLU A 616 20.23 -18.11 -0.84
CA GLU A 616 20.81 -17.52 0.37
C GLU A 616 22.17 -16.90 0.02
N PRO A 617 22.49 -15.71 0.56
CA PRO A 617 23.74 -15.01 0.26
C PRO A 617 24.95 -15.86 0.72
N GLY A 618 25.99 -15.90 -0.13
CA GLY A 618 27.29 -16.46 0.24
C GLY A 618 28.04 -15.44 1.09
N LEU A 619 28.38 -15.82 2.33
CA LEU A 619 29.11 -14.98 3.28
C LEU A 619 30.61 -15.15 3.15
#